data_AF-A0A1I8C4Z0-F1
#
_entry.id   AF-A0A1I8C4Z0-F1
#
_cell.length_a   1.000
_cell.length_b   1.000
_cell.length_c   1.000
_cell.angle_alpha   90.00
_cell.angle_beta   90.00
_cell.angle_gamma   90.00
#
_symmetry.space_group_name_H-M   'P 1'
#
loop_
_entity.id
_entity.type
_entity.pdbx_description
1 polymer ?
#
loop_
_entity_poly.entity_id
_entity_poly.type
_entity_poly.pdbx_seq_one_letter_code
_entity_poly.pdbx_strand_id
1 'polypeptide(L)'
;MERGNQWNGDKAMKFRRLFTTINHPQTKFMPNCLITTEIIGNLSCRIYKPLTIKEHSFNLIYYHGGGFCLFSPGDYDKLMVNCIEQFNCHIISLDYPFLGSFNYQSPSYQQFPHFEYKSILSPRLMAEFVLIYLGVPCNKQNTDAILQSDSIIPTFNHNSVYHFYIQST
;
A
#
# COMPACT_ATOMS: atom_id res chain seq x y z
N MET A 1 -9.31 39.96 -5.83
CA MET A 1 -9.11 39.27 -4.53
C MET A 1 -10.22 38.23 -4.47
N GLU A 2 -9.99 36.93 -4.58
CA GLU A 2 -9.13 36.06 -3.76
C GLU A 2 -8.47 34.97 -4.63
N ARG A 3 -7.13 34.88 -4.60
CA ARG A 3 -6.42 33.64 -4.98
C ARG A 3 -6.22 32.86 -3.69
N GLY A 4 -7.22 32.08 -3.30
CA GLY A 4 -7.04 31.09 -2.24
C GLY A 4 -5.91 30.15 -2.65
N ASN A 5 -4.91 29.97 -1.79
CA ASN A 5 -3.80 29.05 -2.01
C ASN A 5 -4.35 27.68 -2.42
N GLN A 6 -4.21 27.33 -3.70
CA GLN A 6 -4.59 26.03 -4.22
C GLN A 6 -3.79 24.97 -3.46
N TRP A 7 -4.48 24.14 -2.70
CA TRP A 7 -3.84 23.09 -1.91
C TRP A 7 -3.07 22.16 -2.84
N ASN A 8 -1.75 22.08 -2.64
CA ASN A 8 -0.88 21.21 -3.42
C ASN A 8 -0.76 19.86 -2.70
N GLY A 9 -1.75 18.99 -2.95
CA GLY A 9 -1.83 17.65 -2.36
C GLY A 9 -0.60 16.80 -2.65
N ASP A 10 0.00 16.98 -3.82
CA ASP A 10 1.23 16.31 -4.24
C ASP A 10 2.43 16.66 -3.36
N LYS A 11 2.63 17.96 -3.10
CA LYS A 11 3.68 18.44 -2.22
C LYS A 11 3.40 17.99 -0.79
N ALA A 12 2.14 18.02 -0.35
CA ALA A 12 1.74 17.53 0.96
C ALA A 12 1.97 16.02 1.14
N MET A 13 1.74 15.21 0.11
CA MET A 13 1.92 13.76 0.13
C MET A 13 3.37 13.34 -0.02
N LYS A 14 4.15 13.99 -0.89
CA LYS A 14 5.61 13.81 -0.96
C LYS A 14 6.27 14.22 0.34
N PHE A 15 5.85 15.34 0.91
CA PHE A 15 6.28 15.78 2.25
C PHE A 15 5.87 14.73 3.28
N ARG A 16 4.60 14.35 3.37
CA ARG A 16 4.13 13.35 4.33
C ARG A 16 4.87 12.02 4.21
N ARG A 17 5.11 11.51 3.00
CA ARG A 17 5.93 10.32 2.74
C ARG A 17 7.37 10.51 3.21
N LEU A 18 7.99 11.66 2.95
CA LEU A 18 9.33 11.98 3.45
C LEU A 18 9.39 12.01 4.99
N PHE A 19 8.31 12.42 5.67
CA PHE A 19 8.23 12.44 7.13
C PHE A 19 7.79 11.10 7.75
N THR A 20 7.02 10.27 7.04
CA THR A 20 6.49 9.00 7.56
C THR A 20 7.32 7.78 7.15
N THR A 21 8.10 7.88 6.08
CA THR A 21 8.95 6.78 5.60
C THR A 21 10.37 7.05 6.06
N ILE A 22 10.75 6.40 7.17
CA ILE A 22 12.13 6.43 7.64
C ILE A 22 12.97 5.55 6.71
N ASN A 23 14.18 6.00 6.35
CA ASN A 23 15.13 5.13 5.65
C ASN A 23 15.60 4.05 6.62
N HIS A 24 15.02 2.86 6.50
CA HIS A 24 15.40 1.71 7.31
C HIS A 24 16.67 1.06 6.74
N PRO A 25 17.60 0.63 7.60
CA PRO A 25 18.80 -0.05 7.13
C PRO A 25 18.44 -1.36 6.41
N GLN A 26 19.19 -1.64 5.34
CA GLN A 26 19.02 -2.84 4.52
C GLN A 26 19.22 -4.12 5.33
N THR A 27 20.18 -4.12 6.26
CA THR A 27 20.41 -5.21 7.20
C THR A 27 20.42 -4.67 8.62
N LYS A 28 19.75 -5.37 9.54
CA LYS A 28 19.70 -5.01 10.96
C LYS A 28 19.74 -6.28 11.80
N PHE A 29 20.66 -6.31 12.75
CA PHE A 29 20.77 -7.41 13.70
C PHE A 29 20.01 -7.04 14.97
N MET A 30 19.16 -7.95 15.45
CA MET A 30 18.46 -7.86 16.72
C MET A 30 18.80 -9.10 17.57
N PRO A 31 18.62 -9.07 18.89
CA PRO A 31 19.07 -10.15 19.79
C PRO A 31 18.57 -11.56 19.41
N ASN A 32 17.39 -11.64 18.80
CA ASN A 32 16.71 -12.88 18.46
C ASN A 32 16.44 -13.06 16.94
N CYS A 33 16.70 -12.04 16.12
CA CYS A 33 16.44 -12.11 14.69
C CYS A 33 17.42 -11.28 13.84
N LEU A 34 17.69 -11.79 12.65
CA LEU A 34 18.32 -11.05 11.57
C LEU A 34 17.22 -10.47 10.65
N ILE A 35 17.30 -9.18 10.41
CA ILE A 35 16.40 -8.47 9.48
C ILE A 35 17.19 -8.10 8.23
N THR A 36 16.70 -8.49 7.07
CA THR A 36 17.28 -8.14 5.76
C THR A 36 16.22 -7.60 4.82
N THR A 37 16.58 -6.67 3.95
CA THR A 37 15.75 -6.29 2.80
C THR A 37 16.30 -7.03 1.59
N GLU A 38 15.46 -7.84 0.95
CA GLU A 38 15.80 -8.69 -0.19
C GLU A 38 14.75 -8.47 -1.30
N ILE A 39 15.15 -8.61 -2.57
CA ILE A 39 14.22 -8.58 -3.69
C ILE A 39 13.80 -10.02 -3.99
N ILE A 40 12.50 -10.31 -3.89
CA ILE A 40 11.93 -11.60 -4.25
C ILE A 40 11.08 -11.39 -5.50
N GLY A 41 11.49 -12.00 -6.63
CA GLY A 41 10.94 -11.70 -7.94
C GLY A 41 11.28 -10.26 -8.35
N ASN A 42 10.28 -9.38 -8.38
CA ASN A 42 10.42 -7.94 -8.62
C ASN A 42 10.00 -7.08 -7.43
N LEU A 43 9.76 -7.69 -6.26
CA LEU A 43 9.20 -7.03 -5.09
C LEU A 43 10.24 -6.90 -3.98
N SER A 44 10.44 -5.69 -3.48
CA SER A 44 11.22 -5.45 -2.26
C SER A 44 10.50 -6.05 -1.06
N CYS A 45 11.18 -6.89 -0.32
CA CYS A 45 10.63 -7.59 0.84
C CYS A 45 11.57 -7.42 2.03
N ARG A 46 11.01 -7.16 3.21
CA ARG A 46 11.75 -7.15 4.46
C ARG A 46 11.57 -8.48 5.18
N ILE A 47 12.66 -9.20 5.33
CA ILE A 47 12.73 -10.58 5.79
C ILE A 47 13.21 -10.60 7.24
N TYR A 48 12.52 -11.37 8.09
CA TYR A 48 12.85 -11.55 9.49
C TYR A 48 13.16 -13.02 9.74
N LYS A 49 14.44 -13.31 9.98
CA LYS A 49 14.96 -14.66 10.22
C LYS A 49 15.27 -14.83 11.71
N PRO A 50 14.62 -15.75 12.44
CA PRO A 50 15.01 -16.04 13.82
C PRO A 50 16.42 -16.63 13.84
N LEU A 51 17.24 -16.25 14.82
CA LEU A 51 18.61 -16.78 14.96
C LEU A 51 18.63 -18.23 15.47
N THR A 52 17.54 -18.69 16.07
CA THR A 52 17.36 -20.07 16.55
C THR A 52 16.07 -20.63 15.97
N ILE A 53 16.18 -21.71 15.18
CA ILE A 53 15.02 -22.35 14.56
C ILE A 53 14.54 -23.46 15.50
N LYS A 54 13.29 -23.36 15.97
CA LYS A 54 12.59 -24.42 16.71
C LYS A 54 11.92 -25.39 15.72
N GLU A 55 11.67 -26.63 16.13
CA GLU A 55 11.13 -27.71 15.28
C GLU A 55 9.80 -27.36 14.56
N HIS A 56 9.00 -26.45 15.11
CA HIS A 56 7.72 -26.02 14.54
C HIS A 56 7.75 -24.58 14.01
N SER A 57 8.66 -24.28 13.07
CA SER A 57 8.68 -22.97 12.41
C SER A 57 7.76 -22.94 11.19
N PHE A 58 7.04 -21.84 11.00
CA PHE A 58 6.22 -21.57 9.82
C PHE A 58 6.63 -20.25 9.17
N ASN A 59 6.20 -20.03 7.93
CA ASN A 59 6.39 -18.76 7.23
C ASN A 59 5.13 -17.89 7.38
N LEU A 60 5.30 -16.65 7.79
CA LEU A 60 4.25 -15.63 7.81
C LEU A 60 4.53 -14.60 6.70
N ILE A 61 3.56 -14.40 5.81
CA ILE A 61 3.59 -13.30 4.85
C ILE A 61 2.82 -12.14 5.46
N TYR A 62 3.47 -10.99 5.61
CA TYR A 62 2.88 -9.80 6.23
C TYR A 62 2.73 -8.66 5.21
N TYR A 63 1.55 -8.04 5.24
CA TYR A 63 1.24 -6.83 4.48
C TYR A 63 1.16 -5.66 5.46
N HIS A 64 2.03 -4.67 5.30
CA HIS A 64 2.03 -3.53 6.21
C HIS A 64 0.78 -2.64 6.03
N GLY A 65 0.37 -2.01 7.12
CA GLY A 65 -0.70 -1.02 7.12
C GLY A 65 -0.25 0.33 6.57
N GLY A 66 -1.04 1.38 6.88
CA GLY A 66 -0.75 2.74 6.44
C GLY A 66 -1.66 3.26 5.32
N GLY A 67 -2.86 2.70 5.19
CA GLY A 67 -3.89 3.23 4.29
C GLY A 67 -3.46 3.28 2.82
N PHE A 68 -2.61 2.34 2.40
CA PHE A 68 -2.09 2.24 1.04
C PHE A 68 -1.29 3.47 0.56
N CYS A 69 -0.76 4.29 1.47
CA CYS A 69 0.06 5.44 1.08
C CYS A 69 1.08 5.88 2.13
N LEU A 70 1.01 5.34 3.35
CA LEU A 70 1.87 5.66 4.47
C LEU A 70 2.66 4.43 4.90
N PHE A 71 3.83 4.68 5.49
CA PHE A 71 4.74 3.68 6.04
C PHE A 71 5.34 2.71 5.01
N SER A 72 6.25 1.89 5.52
CA SER A 72 7.03 0.86 4.84
C SER A 72 7.17 -0.33 5.78
N PRO A 73 7.59 -1.52 5.29
CA PRO A 73 7.84 -2.68 6.15
C PRO A 73 8.68 -2.40 7.39
N GLY A 74 9.72 -1.55 7.27
CA GLY A 74 10.63 -1.26 8.38
C GLY A 74 9.99 -0.49 9.54
N ASP A 75 8.92 0.27 9.29
CA ASP A 75 8.17 0.97 10.35
C ASP A 75 7.48 0.00 11.31
N TYR A 76 7.32 -1.26 10.88
CA TYR A 76 6.74 -2.36 11.64
C TYR A 76 7.79 -3.33 12.21
N ASP A 77 9.10 -3.03 12.13
CA ASP A 77 10.17 -3.91 12.61
C ASP A 77 9.92 -4.41 14.04
N LYS A 78 9.57 -3.50 14.96
CA LYS A 78 9.34 -3.85 16.37
C LYS A 78 8.18 -4.83 16.53
N LEU A 79 7.10 -4.66 15.75
CA LEU A 79 5.97 -5.58 15.76
C LEU A 79 6.38 -6.96 15.25
N MET A 80 7.13 -7.01 14.15
CA MET A 80 7.60 -8.27 13.57
C MET A 80 8.55 -9.01 14.50
N VAL A 81 9.49 -8.31 15.15
CA VAL A 81 10.38 -8.88 16.16
C VAL A 81 9.59 -9.52 17.30
N ASN A 82 8.56 -8.84 17.82
CA ASN A 82 7.69 -9.41 18.85
C ASN A 82 6.96 -10.67 18.36
N CYS A 83 6.53 -10.71 17.09
CA CYS A 83 5.95 -11.93 16.49
C CYS A 83 6.99 -13.06 16.41
N ILE A 84 8.25 -12.77 16.06
CA ILE A 84 9.34 -13.76 16.08
C ILE A 84 9.55 -14.31 17.50
N GLU A 85 9.54 -13.46 18.53
CA GLU A 85 9.70 -13.89 19.93
C GLU A 85 8.58 -14.83 20.38
N GLN A 86 7.34 -14.55 19.99
CA GLN A 86 6.17 -15.32 20.41
C GLN A 86 6.03 -16.63 19.64
N PHE A 87 6.25 -16.61 18.33
CA PHE A 87 5.89 -17.72 17.44
C PHE A 87 7.08 -18.45 16.85
N ASN A 88 8.30 -17.91 16.95
CA ASN A 88 9.52 -18.46 16.34
C ASN A 88 9.34 -18.80 14.85
N CYS A 89 8.65 -17.92 14.13
CA CYS A 89 8.37 -18.06 12.71
C CYS A 89 9.40 -17.33 11.85
N HIS A 90 9.36 -17.54 10.55
CA HIS A 90 10.05 -16.71 9.56
C HIS A 90 9.03 -15.73 8.98
N ILE A 91 9.36 -14.44 8.87
CA ILE A 91 8.41 -13.43 8.38
C ILE A 91 8.94 -12.80 7.10
N ILE A 92 8.07 -12.71 6.09
CA ILE A 92 8.30 -12.01 4.83
C ILE A 92 7.31 -10.85 4.79
N SER A 93 7.80 -9.63 5.05
CA SER A 93 7.00 -8.40 4.98
C SER A 93 7.13 -7.77 3.61
N LEU A 94 6.01 -7.62 2.91
CA LEU A 94 5.98 -7.16 1.53
C LEU A 94 5.94 -5.63 1.46
N ASP A 95 6.87 -5.02 0.72
CA ASP A 95 6.80 -3.60 0.33
C ASP A 95 5.96 -3.47 -0.94
N TYR A 96 4.66 -3.71 -0.82
CA TYR A 96 3.78 -3.82 -1.97
C TYR A 96 3.59 -2.45 -2.65
N PRO A 97 3.55 -2.41 -4.01
CA PRO A 97 3.26 -1.18 -4.71
C PRO A 97 1.84 -0.73 -4.37
N PHE A 98 1.73 0.47 -3.83
CA PHE A 98 0.47 1.10 -3.45
C PHE A 98 -0.58 1.08 -4.57
N LEU A 99 -0.11 1.28 -5.82
CA LEU A 99 -0.93 1.30 -7.03
C LEU A 99 -1.57 -0.05 -7.37
N GLY A 100 -1.00 -1.17 -6.88
CA GLY A 100 -1.60 -2.50 -7.07
C GLY A 100 -3.00 -2.60 -6.46
N SER A 101 -3.27 -1.80 -5.42
CA SER A 101 -4.59 -1.73 -4.77
C SER A 101 -5.64 -0.97 -5.61
N PHE A 102 -5.23 -0.27 -6.67
CA PHE A 102 -6.13 0.44 -7.59
C PHE A 102 -6.40 -0.32 -8.89
N ASN A 103 -5.86 -1.54 -9.03
CA ASN A 103 -6.21 -2.40 -10.15
C ASN A 103 -7.53 -3.13 -9.86
N TYR A 104 -8.66 -2.45 -10.08
CA TYR A 104 -10.01 -2.99 -9.89
C TYR A 104 -10.34 -4.17 -10.81
N GLN A 105 -9.56 -4.38 -11.88
CA GLN A 105 -9.67 -5.51 -12.80
C GLN A 105 -8.88 -6.74 -12.32
N SER A 106 -8.16 -6.64 -11.20
CA SER A 106 -7.48 -7.80 -10.63
C SER A 106 -8.48 -8.90 -10.24
N PRO A 107 -8.10 -10.20 -10.34
CA PRO A 107 -8.98 -11.31 -9.98
C PRO A 107 -9.56 -11.19 -8.57
N SER A 108 -8.79 -10.67 -7.61
CA SER A 108 -9.24 -10.46 -6.23
C SER A 108 -10.49 -9.56 -6.13
N TYR A 109 -10.50 -8.43 -6.85
CA TYR A 109 -11.65 -7.52 -6.86
C TYR A 109 -12.82 -8.08 -7.67
N GLN A 110 -12.56 -8.79 -8.76
CA GLN A 110 -13.60 -9.45 -9.56
C GLN A 110 -14.28 -10.58 -8.78
N GLN A 111 -13.58 -11.23 -7.86
CA GLN A 111 -14.12 -12.26 -6.98
C GLN A 111 -14.89 -11.68 -5.78
N PHE A 112 -14.66 -10.41 -5.42
CA PHE A 112 -15.30 -9.75 -4.28
C PHE A 112 -16.84 -9.94 -4.17
N PRO A 113 -17.62 -9.88 -5.27
CA PRO A 113 -19.07 -10.09 -5.22
C PRO A 113 -19.47 -11.49 -4.72
N HIS A 114 -18.62 -12.49 -4.92
CA HIS A 114 -18.87 -13.88 -4.55
C HIS A 114 -18.53 -14.21 -3.09
N PHE A 115 -17.83 -13.33 -2.38
CA PHE A 115 -17.57 -13.53 -0.95
C PHE A 115 -18.80 -13.17 -0.12
N GLU A 116 -19.13 -14.04 0.82
CA GLU A 116 -20.23 -13.87 1.78
C GLU A 116 -20.01 -12.63 2.65
N TYR A 117 -18.78 -12.42 3.12
CA TYR A 117 -18.41 -11.30 3.97
C TYR A 117 -17.99 -10.09 3.15
N LYS A 118 -18.76 -9.00 3.25
CA LYS A 118 -18.44 -7.74 2.58
C LYS A 118 -17.51 -6.90 3.45
N SER A 119 -16.35 -6.55 2.91
CA SER A 119 -15.38 -5.65 3.54
C SER A 119 -15.85 -4.19 3.44
N ILE A 120 -15.51 -3.39 4.45
CA ILE A 120 -15.60 -1.92 4.39
C ILE A 120 -14.77 -1.42 3.19
N LEU A 121 -13.64 -2.06 2.89
CA LEU A 121 -12.84 -1.78 1.70
C LEU A 121 -13.36 -2.52 0.46
N SER A 122 -14.67 -2.48 0.22
CA SER A 122 -15.24 -2.98 -1.04
C SER A 122 -14.64 -2.23 -2.24
N PRO A 123 -14.57 -2.83 -3.45
CA PRO A 123 -14.04 -2.17 -4.63
C PRO A 123 -14.68 -0.79 -4.85
N ARG A 124 -16.00 -0.70 -4.65
CA ARG A 124 -16.75 0.55 -4.82
C ARG A 124 -16.41 1.61 -3.77
N LEU A 125 -16.31 1.23 -2.48
CA LEU A 125 -15.94 2.20 -1.45
C LEU A 125 -14.47 2.67 -1.62
N MET A 126 -13.58 1.77 -2.04
CA MET A 126 -12.20 2.12 -2.35
C MET A 126 -12.11 3.06 -3.56
N ALA A 127 -12.91 2.83 -4.60
CA ALA A 127 -13.03 3.73 -5.74
C ALA A 127 -13.50 5.14 -5.33
N GLU A 128 -14.53 5.21 -4.50
CA GLU A 128 -15.02 6.49 -3.95
C GLU A 128 -13.95 7.16 -3.06
N PHE A 129 -13.24 6.42 -2.22
CA PHE A 129 -12.15 6.94 -1.41
C PHE A 129 -11.02 7.54 -2.27
N VAL A 130 -10.67 6.88 -3.38
CA VAL A 130 -9.68 7.39 -4.34
C VAL A 130 -10.19 8.67 -5.02
N LEU A 131 -11.45 8.72 -5.44
CA LEU A 131 -12.03 9.94 -6.01
C LEU A 131 -11.97 11.11 -5.03
N ILE A 132 -12.33 10.88 -3.76
CA ILE A 132 -12.21 11.89 -2.69
C ILE A 132 -10.75 12.33 -2.51
N TYR A 133 -9.83 11.37 -2.44
CA TYR A 133 -8.40 11.65 -2.28
C TYR A 133 -7.85 12.50 -3.42
N LEU A 134 -8.28 12.23 -4.65
CA LEU A 134 -7.92 13.04 -5.81
C LEU A 134 -8.67 14.38 -5.80
N GLY A 135 -9.84 14.49 -5.16
CA GLY A 135 -10.70 15.68 -5.19
C GLY A 135 -11.69 15.68 -6.38
N VAL A 136 -11.90 14.52 -6.99
CA VAL A 136 -12.90 14.30 -8.03
C VAL A 136 -14.26 14.03 -7.37
N PRO A 137 -15.37 14.58 -7.87
CA PRO A 137 -16.70 14.29 -7.33
C PRO A 137 -17.03 12.80 -7.38
N CYS A 138 -17.49 12.26 -6.24
CA CYS A 138 -18.01 10.90 -6.12
C CYS A 138 -19.42 10.82 -6.69
N ASN A 139 -19.52 10.61 -8.00
CA ASN A 139 -20.77 10.29 -8.67
C ASN A 139 -20.65 8.94 -9.38
N LYS A 140 -21.79 8.38 -9.80
CA LYS A 140 -21.85 7.06 -10.44
C LYS A 140 -20.94 6.98 -11.66
N GLN A 141 -20.95 7.98 -12.52
CA GLN A 141 -20.14 8.03 -13.73
C GLN A 141 -18.63 7.93 -13.43
N ASN A 142 -18.12 8.74 -12.50
CA ASN A 142 -16.69 8.75 -12.13
C ASN A 142 -16.28 7.47 -11.40
N THR A 143 -17.18 6.92 -10.57
CA THR A 143 -16.93 5.69 -9.81
C THR A 143 -16.87 4.49 -10.75
N ASP A 144 -17.83 4.38 -11.66
CA ASP A 144 -17.87 3.31 -12.66
C ASP A 144 -16.67 3.40 -13.62
N ALA A 145 -16.25 4.63 -13.99
CA ALA A 145 -15.06 4.85 -14.81
C ALA A 145 -13.76 4.36 -14.14
N ILE A 146 -13.60 4.56 -12.83
CA ILE A 146 -12.46 4.01 -12.07
C ILE A 146 -12.53 2.49 -12.01
N LEU A 147 -13.70 1.94 -11.70
CA LEU A 147 -13.87 0.50 -11.49
C LEU A 147 -13.62 -0.29 -12.78
N GLN A 148 -14.01 0.27 -13.93
CA GLN A 148 -13.83 -0.32 -15.26
C GLN A 148 -12.46 0.00 -15.88
N SER A 149 -11.63 0.79 -15.21
CA SER A 149 -10.32 1.16 -15.75
C SER A 149 -9.34 -0.01 -15.66
N ASP A 150 -8.80 -0.42 -16.81
CA ASP A 150 -7.66 -1.33 -16.90
C ASP A 150 -6.34 -0.64 -16.53
N SER A 151 -6.36 0.69 -16.47
CA SER A 151 -5.25 1.51 -16.02
C SER A 151 -5.45 1.92 -14.57
N ILE A 152 -4.36 1.89 -13.79
CA ILE A 152 -4.27 2.49 -12.45
C ILE A 152 -4.71 3.97 -12.49
N ILE A 153 -4.61 4.56 -13.68
CA ILE A 153 -5.01 5.92 -13.97
C ILE A 153 -6.33 5.89 -14.73
N PRO A 154 -7.41 6.42 -14.15
CA PRO A 154 -8.68 6.54 -14.85
C PRO A 154 -8.47 7.45 -16.06
N THR A 155 -9.13 7.14 -17.17
CA THR A 155 -9.20 8.00 -18.35
C THR A 155 -10.09 9.21 -18.07
N PHE A 156 -9.65 10.06 -17.13
CA PHE A 156 -10.26 11.34 -16.88
C PHE A 156 -10.15 12.20 -18.15
N ASN A 157 -11.17 13.01 -18.41
CA ASN A 157 -11.15 14.01 -19.48
C ASN A 157 -9.82 14.79 -19.44
N HIS A 158 -9.20 15.05 -20.60
CA HIS A 158 -7.96 15.81 -20.73
C HIS A 158 -8.00 17.20 -20.06
N ASN A 159 -9.20 17.77 -19.86
CA ASN A 159 -9.41 19.04 -19.16
C ASN A 159 -9.52 18.89 -17.63
N SER A 160 -9.38 17.67 -17.10
CA SER A 160 -9.35 17.41 -15.67
C SER A 160 -8.09 18.01 -15.06
N VAL A 161 -8.25 18.74 -13.96
CA VAL A 161 -7.12 19.30 -13.18
C VAL A 161 -6.15 18.22 -12.68
N TYR A 162 -6.54 16.94 -12.77
CA TYR A 162 -5.73 15.80 -12.36
C TYR A 162 -4.90 15.18 -13.49
N HIS A 163 -5.09 15.60 -14.75
CA HIS A 163 -4.33 15.08 -15.90
C HIS A 163 -2.81 15.27 -15.74
N PHE A 164 -2.39 16.31 -15.02
CA PHE A 164 -0.99 16.58 -14.71
C PHE A 164 -0.33 15.52 -13.81
N TYR A 165 -1.06 15.00 -12.82
CA TYR A 165 -0.57 13.97 -11.89
C TYR A 165 -0.51 12.57 -12.51
N ILE A 166 -1.09 12.44 -13.71
CA ILE A 166 -1.30 11.20 -14.44
C ILE A 166 -0.17 10.95 -15.45
N GLN A 167 0.44 12.00 -15.99
CA GLN A 167 1.49 11.88 -17.02
C GLN A 167 2.93 11.85 -16.47
N SER A 168 3.12 11.93 -15.15
CA SER A 168 4.44 12.14 -14.52
C SER A 168 5.05 10.90 -13.85
N THR A 169 4.52 9.70 -14.15
CA THR A 169 5.14 8.39 -13.87
C THR A 169 5.59 7.75 -15.18
#